data_AF-A0AA85A4Z0-F1
#
_entry.id   AF-A0AA85A4Z0-F1
#
_cell.length_a   1.000
_cell.length_b   1.000
_cell.length_c   1.000
_cell.angle_alpha   90.00
_cell.angle_beta   90.00
_cell.angle_gamma   90.00
#
_symmetry.space_group_name_H-M   'P 1'
#
loop_
_entity.id
_entity.type
_entity.pdbx_description
1 polymer ?
#
loop_
_entity_poly.entity_id
_entity_poly.type
_entity_poly.pdbx_seq_one_letter_code
_entity_poly.pdbx_strand_id
1 'polypeptide(L)'
;MKDIGQQQLPALLIQSSRINSWLLSRKIIQTDYPKKLKDIDCKVNDYINKYPEVNVPIFESPSLFLGCREFLEALAKTDNKTDFFGRSSPSVRAWTEVLSLFQKNNLYLAEVGDSINELAAVQVPRCKMFISDRQKNLLDLRQRLKEQSLNLIRKEELLEKVYKEFHVDVKEENIRLRLLEEAGKVPMLLTEFVHSLTSLKTALQLYVSFKNFVLGGFQDDYHGPEKCYDCCPTLKLLIDSGHVMVFTWKNGCEPEHIEESDDFVPFLLQQEKMKVNQLSMEMSQNVFTDSNVPSELNEILWDENEVGAIDFGPFDVESVENIEIERENMVSTSSSGMPDNPNIDSASQSNVPSSVNERKPTVASGASARYLLDSADGRQALLNDLLELNAFLQRFQEDLLERLDNESEHQFSRTGCNAFKSSGGICCDTIQNIIIQNAPNDLSYTSNDISKMIELVKEALNKLTTSSLSQLMMIRTRIGYLDRLTDRLLDYRRQVELVRTRCSQTQKLIDKALMEQQEKTTQLAQLKNCCKKLVSFLEDELSRICNRQVQITGQFCDL
;
A
#
# COMPACT_ATOMS: atom_id res chain seq x y z
N MET A 1 34.91 -42.95 76.31
CA MET A 1 35.23 -43.83 75.17
C MET A 1 34.39 -43.37 74.00
N LYS A 2 35.07 -42.81 72.98
CA LYS A 2 34.69 -42.57 71.58
C LYS A 2 33.22 -42.29 71.24
N ASP A 3 32.98 -41.03 70.87
CA ASP A 3 32.09 -40.62 69.78
C ASP A 3 32.18 -41.60 68.60
N ILE A 4 31.04 -42.17 68.22
CA ILE A 4 30.87 -42.85 66.93
C ILE A 4 29.95 -41.94 66.13
N GLY A 5 30.57 -41.12 65.28
CA GLY A 5 29.89 -40.23 64.37
C GLY A 5 28.87 -40.98 63.53
N GLN A 6 27.65 -40.44 63.48
CA GLN A 6 26.68 -40.76 62.43
C GLN A 6 27.33 -40.39 61.09
N GLN A 7 27.96 -41.36 60.44
CA GLN A 7 28.32 -41.25 59.03
C GLN A 7 27.01 -41.09 58.26
N GLN A 8 26.71 -39.88 57.80
CA GLN A 8 25.70 -39.66 56.77
C GLN A 8 26.10 -40.45 55.53
N LEU A 9 25.47 -41.61 55.34
CA LEU A 9 25.60 -42.40 54.13
C LEU A 9 25.19 -41.52 52.92
N PRO A 10 25.97 -41.49 51.83
CA PRO A 10 25.66 -40.62 50.68
C PRO A 10 24.29 -40.98 50.07
N ALA A 11 23.59 -40.06 49.42
CA ALA A 11 22.29 -40.38 48.82
C ALA A 11 22.41 -41.49 47.74
N LEU A 12 21.40 -42.36 47.63
CA LEU A 12 21.29 -43.33 46.54
C LEU A 12 20.74 -42.63 45.31
N LEU A 13 21.56 -42.54 44.26
CA LEU A 13 21.18 -41.94 42.98
C LEU A 13 20.53 -43.00 42.07
N ILE A 14 19.32 -42.74 41.61
CA ILE A 14 18.57 -43.63 40.70
C ILE A 14 18.22 -42.89 39.42
N GLN A 15 18.64 -43.40 38.27
CA GLN A 15 18.23 -42.81 37.00
C GLN A 15 16.74 -43.10 36.72
N SER A 16 15.95 -42.07 36.40
CA SER A 16 14.52 -42.14 36.08
C SER A 16 14.17 -43.23 35.06
N SER A 17 14.88 -43.27 33.93
CA SER A 17 14.71 -44.28 32.87
C SER A 17 15.00 -45.72 33.31
N ARG A 18 15.59 -45.91 34.49
CA ARG A 18 15.99 -47.21 35.05
C ARG A 18 15.35 -47.49 36.41
N ILE A 19 14.30 -46.76 36.81
CA ILE A 19 13.60 -47.00 38.08
C ILE A 19 13.15 -48.46 38.18
N ASN A 20 12.41 -48.96 37.18
CA ASN A 20 11.84 -50.31 37.24
C ASN A 20 12.90 -51.42 37.14
N SER A 21 13.98 -51.19 36.37
CA SER A 21 15.11 -52.13 36.33
C SER A 21 15.91 -52.15 37.63
N TRP A 22 16.05 -50.99 38.29
CA TRP A 22 16.65 -50.89 39.62
C TRP A 22 15.82 -51.62 40.68
N LEU A 23 14.49 -51.46 40.66
CA LEU A 23 13.57 -52.16 41.57
C LEU A 23 13.63 -53.68 41.42
N LEU A 24 13.74 -54.18 40.19
CA LEU A 24 13.95 -55.60 39.89
C LEU A 24 15.30 -56.11 40.39
N SER A 25 16.39 -55.36 40.17
CA SER A 25 17.75 -55.77 40.57
C SER A 25 17.88 -55.99 42.08
N ARG A 26 17.10 -55.25 42.88
CA ARG A 26 17.06 -55.36 44.34
C ARG A 26 15.96 -56.28 44.85
N LYS A 27 15.23 -56.95 43.97
CA LYS A 27 14.08 -57.82 44.29
C LYS A 27 13.00 -57.11 45.11
N ILE A 28 12.87 -55.78 44.97
CA ILE A 28 11.79 -54.99 45.58
C ILE A 28 10.47 -55.32 44.88
N ILE A 29 10.55 -55.60 43.57
CA ILE A 29 9.46 -56.03 42.69
C ILE A 29 9.86 -57.34 41.98
N GLN A 30 8.86 -58.13 41.57
CA GLN A 30 9.03 -59.40 40.84
C GLN A 30 9.00 -59.21 39.32
N THR A 31 9.58 -60.13 38.55
CA THR A 31 9.67 -60.04 37.08
C THR A 31 8.31 -60.12 36.37
N ASP A 32 7.27 -60.61 37.05
CA ASP A 32 5.91 -60.72 36.55
C ASP A 32 5.03 -59.48 36.82
N TYR A 33 5.61 -58.40 37.38
CA TYR A 33 4.92 -57.15 37.66
C TYR A 33 4.13 -56.55 36.48
N PRO A 34 4.58 -56.60 35.20
CA PRO A 34 3.86 -55.96 34.11
C PRO A 34 2.53 -56.66 33.82
N LYS A 35 2.46 -57.98 34.04
CA LYS A 35 1.21 -58.74 33.89
C LYS A 35 0.26 -58.42 35.04
N LYS A 36 0.77 -58.39 36.27
CA LYS A 36 0.00 -58.05 37.46
C LYS A 36 -0.55 -56.63 37.43
N LEU A 37 0.21 -55.66 36.92
CA LEU A 37 -0.28 -54.29 36.74
C LEU A 37 -1.44 -54.24 35.74
N LYS A 38 -1.30 -54.89 34.57
CA LYS A 38 -2.40 -54.99 33.60
C LYS A 38 -3.66 -55.62 34.17
N ASP A 39 -3.54 -56.67 34.99
CA ASP A 39 -4.69 -57.28 35.66
C ASP A 39 -5.37 -56.31 36.64
N ILE A 40 -4.60 -55.44 37.29
CA ILE A 40 -5.13 -54.39 38.18
C ILE A 40 -5.80 -53.29 37.34
N ASP A 41 -5.21 -52.85 36.23
CA ASP A 41 -5.78 -51.86 35.33
C ASP A 41 -7.14 -52.31 34.78
N CYS A 42 -7.24 -53.57 34.35
CA CYS A 42 -8.52 -54.16 33.92
C CYS A 42 -9.55 -54.16 35.04
N LYS A 43 -9.18 -54.55 36.27
CA LYS A 43 -10.08 -54.50 37.43
C LYS A 43 -10.54 -53.10 37.76
N VAL A 44 -9.64 -52.10 37.69
CA VAL A 44 -9.98 -50.69 37.93
C VAL A 44 -11.00 -50.22 36.90
N ASN A 45 -10.77 -50.48 35.61
CA ASN A 45 -11.71 -50.14 34.54
C ASN A 45 -13.07 -50.85 34.72
N ASP A 46 -13.08 -52.12 35.10
CA ASP A 46 -14.30 -52.87 35.36
C ASP A 46 -15.11 -52.28 36.53
N TYR A 47 -14.44 -51.81 37.59
CA TYR A 47 -15.11 -51.18 38.72
C TYR A 47 -15.66 -49.79 38.37
N ILE A 48 -14.95 -49.02 37.56
CA ILE A 48 -15.41 -47.71 37.08
C ILE A 48 -16.63 -47.88 36.18
N ASN A 49 -16.61 -48.83 35.24
CA ASN A 49 -17.73 -49.12 34.34
C ASN A 49 -18.99 -49.61 35.08
N LYS A 50 -18.82 -50.29 36.23
CA LYS A 50 -19.94 -50.77 37.06
C LYS A 50 -20.60 -49.66 37.88
N TYR A 51 -19.89 -48.56 38.17
CA TYR A 51 -20.37 -47.49 39.04
C TYR A 51 -20.03 -46.09 38.47
N PRO A 52 -20.68 -45.69 37.36
CA PRO A 52 -20.40 -44.41 36.68
C PRO A 52 -20.88 -43.16 37.45
N GLU A 53 -21.70 -43.33 38.49
CA GLU A 53 -22.27 -42.22 39.27
C GLU A 53 -21.26 -41.50 40.19
N VAL A 54 -20.08 -42.10 40.41
CA VAL A 54 -19.03 -41.49 41.24
C VAL A 54 -18.05 -40.73 40.34
N ASN A 55 -18.38 -39.47 40.05
CA ASN A 55 -17.63 -38.60 39.14
C ASN A 55 -16.34 -38.05 39.79
N VAL A 56 -15.38 -38.93 40.09
CA VAL A 56 -14.05 -38.52 40.55
C VAL A 56 -13.04 -38.83 39.45
N PRO A 57 -12.16 -37.87 39.11
CA PRO A 57 -11.27 -38.05 37.99
C PRO A 57 -10.02 -38.84 38.39
N ILE A 58 -10.19 -40.15 38.60
CA ILE A 58 -9.10 -41.10 38.89
C ILE A 58 -7.99 -41.01 37.83
N PHE A 59 -8.35 -40.74 36.59
CA PHE A 59 -7.43 -40.63 35.45
C PHE A 59 -6.83 -39.22 35.26
N GLU A 60 -7.28 -38.20 36.00
CA GLU A 60 -6.60 -36.89 36.02
C GLU A 60 -5.41 -36.89 37.00
N SER A 61 -5.36 -37.88 37.90
CA SER A 61 -4.24 -38.05 38.81
C SER A 61 -2.98 -38.52 38.05
N PRO A 62 -1.77 -38.10 38.47
CA PRO A 62 -0.54 -38.39 37.73
C PRO A 62 -0.14 -39.87 37.61
N SER A 63 -0.72 -40.72 38.46
CA SER A 63 -0.58 -42.17 38.39
C SER A 63 -1.90 -42.81 38.82
N LEU A 64 -2.18 -44.01 38.29
CA LEU A 64 -3.39 -44.75 38.57
C LEU A 64 -3.49 -45.12 40.06
N PHE A 65 -2.35 -45.47 40.68
CA PHE A 65 -2.31 -45.74 42.11
C PHE A 65 -2.70 -44.53 42.95
N LEU A 66 -2.16 -43.34 42.64
CA LEU A 66 -2.51 -42.11 43.36
C LEU A 66 -3.97 -41.73 43.14
N GLY A 67 -4.50 -41.88 41.92
CA GLY A 67 -5.91 -41.66 41.63
C GLY A 67 -6.84 -42.59 42.40
N CYS A 68 -6.50 -43.89 42.47
CA CYS A 68 -7.24 -44.86 43.28
C CYS A 68 -7.20 -44.52 44.77
N ARG A 69 -6.08 -43.96 45.26
CA ARG A 69 -5.92 -43.55 46.66
C ARG A 69 -6.76 -42.32 46.99
N GLU A 70 -6.64 -41.27 46.17
CA GLU A 70 -7.41 -40.03 46.32
C GLU A 70 -8.92 -40.31 46.24
N PHE A 71 -9.32 -41.20 45.34
CA PHE A 71 -10.69 -41.66 45.22
C PHE A 71 -11.20 -42.36 46.48
N LEU A 72 -10.42 -43.28 47.03
CA LEU A 72 -10.78 -43.99 48.25
C LEU A 72 -10.86 -43.04 49.45
N GLU A 73 -9.97 -42.04 49.55
CA GLU A 73 -10.04 -41.01 50.57
C GLU A 73 -11.31 -40.13 50.43
N ALA A 74 -11.73 -39.82 49.20
CA ALA A 74 -12.96 -39.09 48.93
C ALA A 74 -14.22 -39.93 49.21
N LEU A 75 -14.21 -41.20 48.83
CA LEU A 75 -15.27 -42.16 49.16
C LEU A 75 -15.41 -42.32 50.67
N ALA A 76 -14.31 -42.50 51.41
CA ALA A 76 -14.33 -42.66 52.85
C ALA A 76 -14.91 -41.44 53.59
N LYS A 77 -14.76 -40.22 53.03
CA LYS A 77 -15.34 -38.99 53.59
C LYS A 77 -16.83 -38.81 53.30
N THR A 78 -17.31 -39.40 52.21
CA THR A 78 -18.71 -39.31 51.76
C THR A 78 -19.55 -40.51 52.22
N ASP A 79 -18.90 -41.58 52.66
CA ASP A 79 -19.53 -42.81 53.12
C ASP A 79 -20.08 -42.69 54.55
N ASN A 80 -21.30 -42.17 54.66
CA ASN A 80 -22.08 -42.15 55.91
C ASN A 80 -22.89 -43.46 56.12
N LYS A 81 -22.75 -44.47 55.25
CA LYS A 81 -23.54 -45.71 55.28
C LYS A 81 -22.66 -46.89 55.70
N THR A 82 -22.52 -47.09 57.00
CA THR A 82 -21.99 -48.34 57.52
C THR A 82 -23.07 -49.43 57.42
N ASP A 83 -22.67 -50.63 56.99
CA ASP A 83 -23.54 -51.82 57.06
C ASP A 83 -24.02 -52.04 58.50
N PHE A 84 -25.10 -52.81 58.68
CA PHE A 84 -25.66 -53.20 59.98
C PHE A 84 -24.62 -53.76 61.00
N PHE A 85 -23.46 -54.22 60.53
CA PHE A 85 -22.32 -54.70 61.34
C PHE A 85 -21.19 -53.66 61.53
N GLY A 86 -21.43 -52.39 61.26
CA GLY A 86 -20.43 -51.31 61.41
C GLY A 86 -19.30 -51.34 60.36
N ARG A 87 -19.49 -52.04 59.24
CA ARG A 87 -18.46 -52.20 58.20
C ARG A 87 -18.67 -51.16 57.09
N SER A 88 -17.59 -50.66 56.49
CA SER A 88 -17.62 -49.69 55.38
C SER A 88 -18.40 -50.21 54.17
N SER A 89 -18.90 -49.32 53.31
CA SER A 89 -19.70 -49.69 52.14
C SER A 89 -19.00 -50.70 51.21
N PRO A 90 -19.75 -51.50 50.43
CA PRO A 90 -19.19 -52.44 49.45
C PRO A 90 -18.21 -51.80 48.48
N SER A 91 -18.48 -50.55 48.07
CA SER A 91 -17.60 -49.77 47.20
C SER A 91 -16.28 -49.44 47.87
N VAL A 92 -16.30 -48.93 49.12
CA VAL A 92 -15.07 -48.67 49.88
C VAL A 92 -14.26 -49.96 50.04
N ARG A 93 -14.88 -51.11 50.31
CA ARG A 93 -14.18 -52.40 50.41
C ARG A 93 -13.53 -52.82 49.08
N ALA A 94 -14.25 -52.70 47.96
CA ALA A 94 -13.72 -53.03 46.64
C ALA A 94 -12.49 -52.18 46.29
N TRP A 95 -12.52 -50.86 46.56
CA TRP A 95 -11.38 -49.98 46.31
C TRP A 95 -10.23 -50.18 47.31
N THR A 96 -10.52 -50.56 48.57
CA THR A 96 -9.46 -50.97 49.51
C THR A 96 -8.76 -52.24 49.04
N GLU A 97 -9.49 -53.19 48.44
CA GLU A 97 -8.92 -54.41 47.87
C GLU A 97 -8.02 -54.07 46.68
N VAL A 98 -8.47 -53.19 45.77
CA VAL A 98 -7.66 -52.71 44.64
C VAL A 98 -6.36 -52.06 45.12
N LEU A 99 -6.40 -51.17 46.12
CA LEU A 99 -5.18 -50.60 46.70
C LEU A 99 -4.28 -51.65 47.35
N SER A 100 -4.85 -52.67 47.99
CA SER A 100 -4.07 -53.77 48.57
C SER A 100 -3.34 -54.59 47.50
N LEU A 101 -3.92 -54.73 46.30
CA LEU A 101 -3.27 -55.38 45.16
C LEU A 101 -2.07 -54.56 44.67
N PHE A 102 -2.17 -53.23 44.63
CA PHE A 102 -1.04 -52.35 44.32
C PHE A 102 0.07 -52.41 45.38
N GLN A 103 -0.28 -52.50 46.66
CA GLN A 103 0.68 -52.59 47.76
C GLN A 103 1.37 -53.96 47.82
N LYS A 104 0.68 -55.03 47.44
CA LYS A 104 1.24 -56.38 47.40
C LYS A 104 2.40 -56.43 46.39
N ASN A 105 3.56 -56.90 46.83
CA ASN A 105 4.80 -56.93 46.05
C ASN A 105 5.29 -55.54 45.56
N ASN A 106 4.88 -54.46 46.24
CA ASN A 106 5.27 -53.07 45.92
C ASN A 106 4.99 -52.66 44.47
N LEU A 107 3.90 -53.16 43.86
CA LEU A 107 3.54 -52.88 42.46
C LEU A 107 3.26 -51.38 42.21
N TYR A 108 2.79 -50.65 43.22
CA TYR A 108 2.61 -49.20 43.16
C TYR A 108 3.89 -48.43 42.81
N LEU A 109 5.06 -48.90 43.23
CA LEU A 109 6.35 -48.27 42.89
C LEU A 109 6.69 -48.46 41.41
N ALA A 110 6.33 -49.63 40.85
CA ALA A 110 6.54 -49.91 39.43
C ALA A 110 5.61 -49.06 38.55
N GLU A 111 4.34 -48.92 38.93
CA GLU A 111 3.35 -48.10 38.22
C GLU A 111 3.72 -46.61 38.23
N VAL A 112 4.12 -46.08 39.39
CA VAL A 112 4.62 -44.71 39.50
C VAL A 112 5.92 -44.53 38.70
N GLY A 113 6.80 -45.53 38.69
CA GLY A 113 8.01 -45.53 37.87
C GLY A 113 7.73 -45.53 36.36
N ASP A 114 6.74 -46.30 35.90
CA ASP A 114 6.28 -46.30 34.51
C ASP A 114 5.64 -44.95 34.15
N SER A 115 4.81 -44.39 35.04
CA SER A 115 4.16 -43.07 34.87
C SER A 115 5.18 -41.92 34.78
N ILE A 116 6.21 -41.90 35.63
CA ILE A 116 7.31 -40.92 35.55
C ILE A 116 8.01 -41.01 34.19
N ASN A 117 8.27 -42.23 33.71
CA ASN A 117 8.94 -42.43 32.43
C ASN A 117 8.05 -42.00 31.26
N GLU A 118 6.75 -42.28 31.28
CA GLU A 118 5.83 -41.82 30.25
C GLU A 118 5.76 -40.28 30.21
N LEU A 119 5.63 -39.64 31.36
CA LEU A 119 5.60 -38.18 31.47
C LEU A 119 6.90 -37.54 30.99
N ALA A 120 8.04 -38.01 31.48
CA ALA A 120 9.35 -37.41 31.21
C ALA A 120 9.89 -37.72 29.81
N ALA A 121 9.71 -38.95 29.31
CA ALA A 121 10.29 -39.40 28.05
C ALA A 121 9.36 -39.22 26.84
N VAL A 122 8.03 -39.15 27.05
CA VAL A 122 7.06 -39.09 25.94
C VAL A 122 6.25 -37.80 25.99
N GLN A 123 5.49 -37.56 27.06
CA GLN A 123 4.50 -36.48 27.06
C GLN A 123 5.14 -35.10 27.06
N VAL A 124 6.14 -34.85 27.91
CA VAL A 124 6.81 -33.54 27.94
C VAL A 124 7.59 -33.25 26.65
N PRO A 125 8.41 -34.16 26.10
CA PRO A 125 9.05 -33.92 24.81
C PRO A 125 8.06 -33.65 23.68
N ARG A 126 6.93 -34.39 23.63
CA ARG A 126 5.87 -34.16 22.64
C ARG A 126 5.25 -32.77 22.78
N CYS A 127 4.94 -32.33 24.00
CA CYS A 127 4.47 -30.96 24.26
C CYS A 127 5.53 -29.91 23.88
N LYS A 128 6.80 -30.13 24.21
CA LYS A 128 7.93 -29.23 23.84
C LYS A 128 8.05 -29.11 22.32
N MET A 129 7.96 -30.22 21.58
CA MET A 129 7.97 -30.22 20.11
C MET A 129 6.79 -29.42 19.55
N PHE A 130 5.57 -29.68 20.02
CA PHE A 130 4.40 -28.93 19.56
C PHE A 130 4.57 -27.42 19.79
N ILE A 131 5.05 -27.01 20.96
CA ILE A 131 5.31 -25.60 21.26
C ILE A 131 6.36 -25.03 20.30
N SER A 132 7.45 -25.75 20.03
CA SER A 132 8.49 -25.30 19.11
C SER A 132 7.98 -25.16 17.67
N ASP A 133 7.18 -26.12 17.19
CA ASP A 133 6.58 -26.07 15.86
C ASP A 133 5.60 -24.89 15.73
N ARG A 134 4.81 -24.62 16.77
CA ARG A 134 3.93 -23.44 16.80
C ARG A 134 4.69 -22.14 16.92
N GLN A 135 5.82 -22.11 17.63
CA GLN A 135 6.71 -20.95 17.65
C GLN A 135 7.26 -20.63 16.26
N LYS A 136 7.69 -21.63 15.49
CA LYS A 136 8.15 -21.43 14.11
C LYS A 136 7.03 -20.90 13.22
N ASN A 137 5.86 -21.54 13.24
CA ASN A 137 4.69 -21.06 12.49
C ASN A 137 4.30 -19.61 12.85
N LEU A 138 4.36 -19.24 14.14
CA LEU A 138 4.12 -17.87 14.58
C LEU A 138 5.15 -16.87 14.05
N LEU A 139 6.42 -17.25 13.95
CA LEU A 139 7.45 -16.41 13.33
C LEU A 139 7.17 -16.20 11.85
N ASP A 140 6.83 -17.26 11.13
CA ASP A 140 6.51 -17.21 9.70
C ASP A 140 5.26 -16.35 9.44
N LEU A 141 4.19 -16.55 10.21
CA LEU A 141 2.97 -15.73 10.12
C LEU A 141 3.24 -14.26 10.44
N ARG A 142 4.08 -13.96 11.44
CA ARG A 142 4.46 -12.58 11.78
C ARG A 142 5.29 -11.94 10.68
N GLN A 143 6.19 -12.69 10.04
CA GLN A 143 6.95 -12.19 8.90
C GLN A 143 6.00 -11.89 7.72
N ARG A 144 5.11 -12.83 7.39
CA ARG A 144 4.08 -12.62 6.36
C ARG A 144 3.20 -11.40 6.64
N LEU A 145 2.78 -11.21 7.90
CA LEU A 145 2.00 -10.04 8.30
C LEU A 145 2.79 -8.74 8.09
N LYS A 146 4.09 -8.71 8.44
CA LYS A 146 4.94 -7.53 8.22
C LYS A 146 5.01 -7.19 6.74
N GLU A 147 5.28 -8.16 5.88
CA GLU A 147 5.33 -7.95 4.43
C GLU A 147 3.99 -7.46 3.87
N GLN A 148 2.86 -8.06 4.31
CA GLN A 148 1.51 -7.62 3.94
C GLN A 148 1.19 -6.21 4.44
N SER A 149 1.62 -5.85 5.65
CA SER A 149 1.42 -4.51 6.23
C SER A 149 2.21 -3.43 5.49
N LEU A 150 3.45 -3.72 5.08
CA LEU A 150 4.22 -2.81 4.23
C LEU A 150 3.59 -2.65 2.85
N ASN A 151 3.06 -3.73 2.27
CA ASN A 151 2.30 -3.66 1.02
C ASN A 151 1.04 -2.79 1.19
N LEU A 152 0.29 -2.95 2.30
CA LEU A 152 -0.88 -2.14 2.63
C LEU A 152 -0.53 -0.65 2.67
N ILE A 153 0.49 -0.27 3.43
CA ILE A 153 0.93 1.12 3.58
C ILE A 153 1.27 1.72 2.21
N ARG A 154 2.05 1.01 1.38
CA ARG A 154 2.38 1.46 0.02
C ARG A 154 1.14 1.70 -0.83
N LYS A 155 0.15 0.78 -0.78
CA LYS A 155 -1.09 0.94 -1.54
C LYS A 155 -1.98 2.07 -1.00
N GLU A 156 -2.02 2.26 0.32
CA GLU A 156 -2.74 3.36 0.96
C GLU A 156 -2.12 4.71 0.58
N GLU A 157 -0.80 4.82 0.58
CA GLU A 157 -0.08 6.03 0.13
C GLU A 157 -0.34 6.32 -1.35
N LEU A 158 -0.33 5.30 -2.21
CA LEU A 158 -0.66 5.46 -3.63
C LEU A 158 -2.12 5.92 -3.82
N LEU A 159 -3.06 5.29 -3.12
CA LEU A 159 -4.47 5.68 -3.13
C LEU A 159 -4.62 7.16 -2.71
N GLU A 160 -3.99 7.54 -1.61
CA GLU A 160 -4.07 8.91 -1.08
C GLU A 160 -3.45 9.94 -2.04
N LYS A 161 -2.32 9.62 -2.68
CA LYS A 161 -1.70 10.47 -3.70
C LYS A 161 -2.63 10.70 -4.88
N VAL A 162 -3.18 9.62 -5.45
CA VAL A 162 -4.07 9.69 -6.62
C VAL A 162 -5.36 10.43 -6.26
N TYR A 163 -5.96 10.17 -5.10
CA TYR A 163 -7.19 10.85 -4.69
C TYR A 163 -6.98 12.35 -4.43
N LYS A 164 -5.84 12.73 -3.84
CA LYS A 164 -5.46 14.14 -3.64
C LYS A 164 -5.27 14.88 -4.97
N GLU A 165 -4.73 14.22 -5.99
CA GLU A 165 -4.54 14.81 -7.33
C GLU A 165 -5.86 15.29 -7.94
N PHE A 166 -6.96 14.58 -7.66
CA PHE A 166 -8.31 14.92 -8.15
C PHE A 166 -9.16 15.71 -7.16
N HIS A 167 -8.62 16.13 -6.01
CA HIS A 167 -9.41 16.76 -4.94
C HIS A 167 -10.65 15.92 -4.52
N VAL A 168 -10.48 14.59 -4.54
CA VAL A 168 -11.48 13.61 -4.11
C VAL A 168 -11.07 13.09 -2.74
N ASP A 169 -11.99 13.06 -1.78
CA ASP A 169 -11.73 12.45 -0.48
C ASP A 169 -11.79 10.93 -0.59
N VAL A 170 -10.92 10.23 0.16
CA VAL A 170 -10.88 8.74 0.18
C VAL A 170 -12.22 8.14 0.63
N LYS A 171 -13.02 8.90 1.38
CA LYS A 171 -14.35 8.50 1.87
C LYS A 171 -15.48 8.83 0.90
N GLU A 172 -15.20 9.51 -0.21
CA GLU A 172 -16.22 9.88 -1.18
C GLU A 172 -16.90 8.63 -1.75
N GLU A 173 -18.23 8.60 -1.71
CA GLU A 173 -19.02 7.51 -2.28
C GLU A 173 -19.28 7.75 -3.76
N ASN A 174 -19.48 9.01 -4.17
CA ASN A 174 -19.82 9.38 -5.54
C ASN A 174 -18.61 9.97 -6.28
N ILE A 175 -17.56 9.17 -6.45
CA ILE A 175 -16.31 9.57 -7.14
C ILE A 175 -16.60 10.17 -8.52
N ARG A 176 -17.51 9.57 -9.28
CA ARG A 176 -17.92 10.03 -10.60
C ARG A 176 -18.48 11.46 -10.57
N LEU A 177 -19.38 11.75 -9.63
CA LEU A 177 -19.97 13.07 -9.46
C LEU A 177 -18.89 14.09 -9.14
N ARG A 178 -17.99 13.73 -8.21
CA ARG A 178 -16.90 14.63 -7.79
C ARG A 178 -15.93 14.96 -8.93
N LEU A 179 -15.57 13.96 -9.74
CA LEU A 179 -14.74 14.17 -10.93
C LEU A 179 -15.42 15.09 -11.95
N LEU A 180 -16.74 14.95 -12.14
CA LEU A 180 -17.52 15.85 -13.01
C LEU A 180 -17.59 17.28 -12.46
N GLU A 181 -17.71 17.45 -11.15
CA GLU A 181 -17.70 18.78 -10.51
C GLU A 181 -16.36 19.48 -10.69
N GLU A 182 -15.25 18.77 -10.49
CA GLU A 182 -13.92 19.33 -10.73
C GLU A 182 -13.67 19.61 -12.22
N ALA A 183 -14.06 18.70 -13.11
CA ALA A 183 -13.99 18.93 -14.55
C ALA A 183 -14.85 20.11 -15.02
N GLY A 184 -15.96 20.39 -14.34
CA GLY A 184 -16.82 21.55 -14.60
C GLY A 184 -16.20 22.88 -14.18
N LYS A 185 -15.28 22.90 -13.22
CA LYS A 185 -14.59 24.11 -12.76
C LYS A 185 -13.41 24.50 -13.65
N VAL A 186 -12.90 23.57 -14.45
CA VAL A 186 -11.69 23.76 -15.27
C VAL A 186 -11.73 25.02 -16.15
N PRO A 187 -12.82 25.33 -16.89
CA PRO A 187 -12.86 26.55 -17.71
C PRO A 187 -12.70 27.84 -16.89
N MET A 188 -13.24 27.86 -15.67
CA MET A 188 -13.08 29.00 -14.76
C MET A 188 -11.64 29.11 -14.28
N LEU A 189 -11.01 27.99 -13.88
CA LEU A 189 -9.60 27.94 -13.48
C LEU A 189 -8.66 28.40 -14.60
N LEU A 190 -8.93 28.00 -15.84
CA LEU A 190 -8.18 28.47 -16.99
C LEU A 190 -8.38 29.96 -17.26
N THR A 191 -9.58 30.46 -17.04
CA THR A 191 -9.86 31.89 -17.19
C THR A 191 -9.07 32.69 -16.14
N GLU A 192 -9.08 32.27 -14.88
CA GLU A 192 -8.26 32.87 -13.82
C GLU A 192 -6.75 32.78 -14.13
N PHE A 193 -6.30 31.66 -14.69
CA PHE A 193 -4.94 31.47 -15.16
C PHE A 193 -4.57 32.49 -16.26
N VAL A 194 -5.43 32.71 -17.26
CA VAL A 194 -5.21 33.74 -18.30
C VAL A 194 -5.07 35.12 -17.68
N HIS A 195 -5.88 35.48 -16.69
CA HIS A 195 -5.72 36.75 -15.98
C HIS A 195 -4.36 36.85 -15.28
N SER A 196 -3.83 35.74 -14.74
CA SER A 196 -2.50 35.72 -14.12
C SER A 196 -1.35 35.93 -15.11
N LEU A 197 -1.53 35.62 -16.40
CA LEU A 197 -0.53 35.85 -17.46
C LEU A 197 -0.21 37.34 -17.65
N THR A 198 -1.08 38.25 -17.22
CA THR A 198 -0.82 39.71 -17.26
C THR A 198 0.45 40.12 -16.51
N SER A 199 0.87 39.33 -15.51
CA SER A 199 2.15 39.51 -14.81
C SER A 199 3.39 39.32 -15.70
N LEU A 200 3.25 38.56 -16.78
CA LEU A 200 4.32 38.29 -17.76
C LEU A 200 4.47 39.41 -18.80
N LYS A 201 3.61 40.44 -18.76
CA LYS A 201 3.61 41.54 -19.75
C LYS A 201 4.99 42.21 -19.85
N THR A 202 5.65 42.46 -18.73
CA THR A 202 6.98 43.10 -18.71
C THR A 202 8.04 42.20 -19.37
N ALA A 203 7.99 40.89 -19.12
CA ALA A 203 8.92 39.93 -19.73
C ALA A 203 8.70 39.84 -21.24
N LEU A 204 7.45 39.81 -21.69
CA LEU A 204 7.11 39.83 -23.11
C LEU A 204 7.54 41.14 -23.79
N GLN A 205 7.35 42.29 -23.12
CA GLN A 205 7.82 43.59 -23.62
C GLN A 205 9.34 43.65 -23.75
N LEU A 206 10.07 43.10 -22.77
CA LEU A 206 11.53 42.98 -22.86
C LEU A 206 11.92 42.17 -24.11
N TYR A 207 11.28 41.03 -24.35
CA TYR A 207 11.58 40.20 -25.52
C TYR A 207 11.31 40.93 -26.85
N VAL A 208 10.15 41.57 -26.96
CA VAL A 208 9.76 42.34 -28.15
C VAL A 208 10.72 43.52 -28.39
N SER A 209 11.04 44.29 -27.35
CA SER A 209 11.97 45.42 -27.44
C SER A 209 13.38 44.97 -27.81
N PHE A 210 13.85 43.85 -27.24
CA PHE A 210 15.16 43.28 -27.56
C PHE A 210 15.22 42.82 -29.02
N LYS A 211 14.20 42.09 -29.49
CA LYS A 211 14.12 41.67 -30.90
C LYS A 211 14.09 42.84 -31.86
N ASN A 212 13.29 43.87 -31.57
CA ASN A 212 13.20 45.08 -32.40
C ASN A 212 14.54 45.84 -32.42
N PHE A 213 15.24 45.88 -31.29
CA PHE A 213 16.56 46.49 -31.22
C PHE A 213 17.60 45.73 -32.05
N VAL A 214 17.63 44.38 -31.95
CA VAL A 214 18.51 43.54 -32.76
C VAL A 214 18.21 43.72 -34.25
N LEU A 215 16.94 43.61 -34.66
CA LEU A 215 16.53 43.70 -36.07
C LEU A 215 16.65 45.12 -36.64
N GLY A 216 16.39 46.15 -35.83
CA GLY A 216 16.53 47.56 -36.21
C GLY A 216 17.99 47.97 -36.50
N GLY A 217 18.96 47.21 -35.98
CA GLY A 217 20.38 47.39 -36.31
C GLY A 217 20.79 46.86 -37.69
N PHE A 218 19.91 46.10 -38.38
CA PHE A 218 20.18 45.45 -39.67
C PHE A 218 19.22 45.85 -40.79
N GLN A 219 18.34 46.85 -40.60
CA GLN A 219 17.49 47.36 -41.67
C GLN A 219 18.28 48.30 -42.59
N ASP A 220 18.72 47.77 -43.74
CA ASP A 220 19.07 48.59 -44.90
C ASP A 220 17.81 49.13 -45.57
N ASP A 221 17.82 50.41 -45.97
CA ASP A 221 16.71 51.19 -46.58
C ASP A 221 16.10 50.59 -47.88
N TYR A 222 16.51 49.39 -48.32
CA TYR A 222 16.22 48.84 -49.65
C TYR A 222 15.44 47.52 -49.70
N HIS A 223 15.07 46.90 -48.58
CA HIS A 223 14.22 45.70 -48.60
C HIS A 223 12.90 45.94 -47.85
N GLY A 224 11.78 45.73 -48.54
CA GLY A 224 10.42 45.83 -47.98
C GLY A 224 10.24 44.88 -46.78
N PRO A 225 9.22 45.11 -45.93
CA PRO A 225 9.08 44.41 -44.66
C PRO A 225 9.02 42.90 -44.87
N GLU A 226 10.10 42.20 -44.53
CA GLU A 226 10.06 40.75 -44.39
C GLU A 226 8.97 40.40 -43.38
N LYS A 227 8.29 39.26 -43.60
CA LYS A 227 7.26 38.74 -42.70
C LYS A 227 7.91 38.42 -41.35
N CYS A 228 8.02 39.42 -40.48
CA CYS A 228 8.53 39.25 -39.14
C CYS A 228 7.44 38.56 -38.32
N TYR A 229 7.69 37.33 -37.90
CA TYR A 229 6.80 36.61 -36.98
C TYR A 229 6.69 37.40 -35.67
N ASP A 230 5.50 37.59 -35.12
CA ASP A 230 5.33 38.19 -33.80
C ASP A 230 5.97 37.30 -32.71
N CYS A 231 6.56 37.91 -31.68
CA CYS A 231 7.04 37.18 -30.50
C CYS A 231 5.86 36.67 -29.69
N CYS A 232 5.85 35.38 -29.37
CA CYS A 232 4.85 34.74 -28.49
C CYS A 232 3.40 35.20 -28.80
N PRO A 233 2.89 34.96 -30.03
CA PRO A 233 1.65 35.56 -30.53
C PRO A 233 0.40 35.18 -29.72
N THR A 234 0.35 33.96 -29.19
CA THR A 234 -0.76 33.45 -28.39
C THR A 234 -0.73 34.05 -26.99
N LEU A 235 0.45 34.14 -26.37
CA LEU A 235 0.63 34.80 -25.08
C LEU A 235 0.25 36.28 -25.17
N LYS A 236 0.68 36.98 -26.22
CA LYS A 236 0.34 38.39 -26.47
C LYS A 236 -1.18 38.58 -26.59
N LEU A 237 -1.84 37.74 -27.40
CA LEU A 237 -3.30 37.79 -27.57
C LEU A 237 -4.04 37.60 -26.23
N LEU A 238 -3.61 36.63 -25.42
CA LEU A 238 -4.25 36.33 -24.12
C LEU A 238 -4.03 37.44 -23.09
N ILE A 239 -2.86 38.11 -23.09
CA ILE A 239 -2.58 39.26 -22.21
C ILE A 239 -3.43 40.47 -22.61
N ASP A 240 -3.60 40.72 -23.91
CA ASP A 240 -4.30 41.91 -24.40
C ASP A 240 -5.82 41.76 -24.39
N SER A 241 -6.33 40.59 -24.76
CA SER A 241 -7.77 40.34 -24.98
C SER A 241 -8.42 39.43 -23.92
N GLY A 242 -7.64 38.86 -22.99
CA GLY A 242 -8.14 37.90 -22.01
C GLY A 242 -8.42 36.52 -22.62
N HIS A 243 -9.31 35.74 -22.00
CA HIS A 243 -9.58 34.37 -22.43
C HIS A 243 -10.48 34.34 -23.68
N VAL A 244 -9.85 34.27 -24.85
CA VAL A 244 -10.55 34.31 -26.14
C VAL A 244 -11.04 32.93 -26.58
N MET A 245 -11.98 32.88 -27.54
CA MET A 245 -12.46 31.63 -28.14
C MET A 245 -11.48 31.05 -29.17
N VAL A 246 -11.62 29.77 -29.48
CA VAL A 246 -10.88 29.13 -30.58
C VAL A 246 -11.21 29.81 -31.91
N PHE A 247 -12.46 30.20 -32.13
CA PHE A 247 -12.91 30.93 -33.32
C PHE A 247 -12.09 32.22 -33.53
N THR A 248 -12.03 33.07 -32.50
CA THR A 248 -11.31 34.35 -32.52
C THR A 248 -9.83 34.18 -32.78
N TRP A 249 -9.22 33.15 -32.20
CA TRP A 249 -7.80 32.86 -32.39
C TRP A 249 -7.49 32.40 -33.82
N LYS A 250 -8.38 31.59 -34.44
CA LYS A 250 -8.18 31.11 -35.82
C LYS A 250 -8.48 32.18 -36.88
N ASN A 251 -9.47 33.03 -36.63
CA ASN A 251 -10.01 33.94 -37.65
C ASN A 251 -9.60 35.40 -37.45
N GLY A 252 -9.05 35.77 -36.29
CA GLY A 252 -8.63 37.13 -35.96
C GLY A 252 -9.78 38.13 -35.74
N CYS A 253 -11.03 37.66 -35.68
CA CYS A 253 -12.22 38.47 -35.43
C CYS A 253 -13.20 37.78 -34.47
N GLU A 254 -14.00 38.57 -33.74
CA GLU A 254 -15.05 38.06 -32.86
C GLU A 254 -16.24 37.50 -33.66
N PRO A 255 -16.85 36.39 -33.20
CA PRO A 255 -18.03 35.83 -33.85
C PRO A 255 -19.28 36.69 -33.60
N GLU A 256 -20.17 36.75 -34.57
CA GLU A 256 -21.45 37.47 -34.47
C GLU A 256 -22.51 36.65 -33.70
N HIS A 257 -22.39 35.32 -33.70
CA HIS A 257 -23.28 34.40 -33.00
C HIS A 257 -22.50 33.22 -32.41
N ILE A 258 -22.85 32.81 -31.19
CA ILE A 258 -22.25 31.66 -30.49
C ILE A 258 -23.32 30.57 -30.37
N GLU A 259 -23.08 29.42 -30.97
CA GLU A 259 -23.92 28.22 -30.83
C GLU A 259 -23.43 27.31 -29.68
N GLU A 260 -24.18 26.23 -29.39
CA GLU A 260 -23.82 25.28 -28.34
C GLU A 260 -22.42 24.69 -28.57
N SER A 261 -21.62 24.67 -27.49
CA SER A 261 -20.32 24.02 -27.50
C SER A 261 -20.51 22.50 -27.41
N ASP A 262 -19.51 21.75 -27.85
CA ASP A 262 -19.46 20.30 -27.75
C ASP A 262 -19.02 19.83 -26.34
N ASP A 263 -19.09 20.69 -25.31
CA ASP A 263 -18.83 20.31 -23.92
C ASP A 263 -20.03 19.55 -23.32
N PHE A 264 -19.84 18.24 -23.14
CA PHE A 264 -20.85 17.35 -22.58
C PHE A 264 -20.84 17.30 -21.04
N VAL A 265 -19.85 17.90 -20.37
CA VAL A 265 -19.71 17.83 -18.89
C VAL A 265 -20.91 18.46 -18.16
N PRO A 266 -21.44 19.63 -18.53
CA PRO A 266 -22.62 20.20 -17.89
C PRO A 266 -23.84 19.27 -17.92
N PHE A 267 -24.06 18.60 -19.06
CA PHE A 267 -25.13 17.64 -19.23
C PHE A 267 -24.92 16.39 -18.36
N LEU A 268 -23.72 15.79 -18.40
CA LEU A 268 -23.39 14.63 -17.56
C LEU A 268 -23.50 14.95 -16.07
N LEU A 269 -23.07 16.14 -15.64
CA LEU A 269 -23.16 16.58 -14.26
C LEU A 269 -24.62 16.67 -13.80
N GLN A 270 -25.52 17.21 -14.63
CA GLN A 270 -26.94 17.26 -14.30
C GLN A 270 -27.55 15.86 -14.19
N GLN A 271 -27.23 14.97 -15.14
CA GLN A 271 -27.71 13.60 -15.14
C GLN A 271 -27.24 12.86 -13.87
N GLU A 272 -25.98 13.00 -13.49
CA GLU A 272 -25.42 12.30 -12.32
C GLU A 272 -26.00 12.84 -11.01
N LYS A 273 -26.21 14.17 -10.90
CA LYS A 273 -26.92 14.77 -9.75
C LYS A 273 -28.34 14.23 -9.59
N MET A 274 -29.06 14.04 -10.69
CA MET A 274 -30.40 13.45 -10.65
C MET A 274 -30.37 12.00 -10.14
N LYS A 275 -29.42 11.18 -10.62
CA LYS A 275 -29.26 9.79 -10.16
C LYS A 275 -28.95 9.72 -8.66
N VAL A 276 -27.99 10.51 -8.18
CA VAL A 276 -27.62 10.53 -6.75
C VAL A 276 -28.79 10.98 -5.88
N ASN A 277 -29.53 12.00 -6.30
CA ASN A 277 -30.73 12.45 -5.57
C ASN A 277 -31.84 11.41 -5.55
N GLN A 278 -32.06 10.69 -6.65
CA GLN A 278 -33.04 9.61 -6.72
C GLN A 278 -32.68 8.47 -5.74
N LEU A 279 -31.42 8.03 -5.75
CA LEU A 279 -30.94 7.00 -4.83
C LEU A 279 -31.08 7.43 -3.36
N SER A 280 -30.82 8.71 -3.05
CA SER A 280 -31.01 9.26 -1.71
C SER A 280 -32.48 9.26 -1.26
N MET A 281 -33.41 9.58 -2.17
CA MET A 281 -34.86 9.53 -1.92
C MET A 281 -35.38 8.10 -1.72
N GLU A 282 -34.89 7.14 -2.51
CA GLU A 282 -35.27 5.72 -2.37
C GLU A 282 -34.76 5.13 -1.05
N MET A 283 -33.59 5.55 -0.57
CA MET A 283 -33.04 5.11 0.72
C MET A 283 -33.77 5.70 1.92
N SER A 284 -34.39 6.87 1.78
CA SER A 284 -35.18 7.53 2.84
C SER A 284 -36.66 7.11 2.87
N GLN A 285 -37.17 6.50 1.80
CA GLN A 285 -38.51 5.90 1.77
C GLN A 285 -38.56 4.47 2.35
N ASN A 286 -37.42 3.79 2.50
CA ASN A 286 -37.32 2.48 3.14
C ASN A 286 -37.21 2.59 4.67
N VAL A 287 -38.27 3.09 5.32
CA VAL A 287 -38.52 2.85 6.75
C VAL A 287 -39.21 1.48 6.90
N PHE A 288 -38.42 0.49 7.32
CA PHE A 288 -38.80 -0.78 7.95
C PHE A 288 -40.08 -1.51 7.45
N THR A 289 -39.86 -2.57 6.67
CA THR A 289 -40.57 -3.84 6.89
C THR A 289 -39.56 -4.99 6.86
N ASP A 290 -39.33 -5.60 8.03
CA ASP A 290 -38.72 -6.93 8.15
C ASP A 290 -39.49 -7.92 7.28
N SER A 291 -38.88 -8.39 6.20
CA SER A 291 -39.00 -9.76 5.65
C SER A 291 -38.56 -9.79 4.19
N ASN A 292 -37.26 -9.98 3.95
CA ASN A 292 -36.76 -10.96 3.00
C ASN A 292 -35.25 -10.88 3.00
N VAL A 293 -34.63 -11.85 3.65
CA VAL A 293 -33.25 -12.25 3.37
C VAL A 293 -33.30 -12.99 2.03
N PRO A 294 -32.68 -12.51 0.95
CA PRO A 294 -32.33 -13.39 -0.14
C PRO A 294 -31.20 -14.29 0.38
N SER A 295 -31.55 -15.54 0.65
CA SER A 295 -30.60 -16.64 0.77
C SER A 295 -29.75 -16.73 -0.51
N GLU A 296 -28.53 -17.25 -0.33
CA GLU A 296 -27.55 -17.59 -1.37
C GLU A 296 -26.61 -16.45 -1.81
N LEU A 297 -25.80 -16.00 -0.85
CA LEU A 297 -24.40 -15.72 -1.14
C LEU A 297 -23.76 -17.03 -1.60
N ASN A 298 -23.58 -17.18 -2.92
CA ASN A 298 -22.61 -18.14 -3.44
C ASN A 298 -21.25 -17.77 -2.84
N GLU A 299 -20.83 -18.50 -1.81
CA GLU A 299 -19.44 -18.56 -1.36
C GLU A 299 -18.61 -19.08 -2.52
N ILE A 300 -18.11 -18.15 -3.34
CA ILE A 300 -17.00 -18.44 -4.23
C ILE A 300 -15.80 -18.68 -3.31
N LEU A 301 -15.53 -19.96 -3.05
CA LEU A 301 -14.31 -20.46 -2.45
C LEU A 301 -13.17 -20.12 -3.43
N TRP A 302 -12.53 -18.98 -3.22
CA TRP A 302 -11.34 -18.58 -3.98
C TRP A 302 -10.21 -19.52 -3.59
N ASP A 303 -9.89 -20.45 -4.49
CA ASP A 303 -8.80 -21.42 -4.38
C ASP A 303 -7.48 -20.69 -4.06
N GLU A 304 -6.75 -21.21 -3.07
CA GLU A 304 -5.55 -20.58 -2.49
C GLU A 304 -4.36 -20.48 -3.46
N ASN A 305 -4.48 -21.01 -4.68
CA ASN A 305 -3.38 -21.14 -5.64
C ASN A 305 -3.54 -20.34 -6.95
N GLU A 306 -4.65 -19.62 -7.16
CA GLU A 306 -4.84 -18.76 -8.35
C GLU A 306 -5.10 -17.30 -7.97
N VAL A 307 -4.10 -16.67 -7.36
CA VAL A 307 -3.94 -15.22 -7.52
C VAL A 307 -2.58 -15.00 -8.15
N GLY A 308 -2.50 -15.32 -9.44
CA GLY A 308 -1.63 -14.56 -10.33
C GLY A 308 -1.96 -13.10 -10.08
N ALA A 309 -1.07 -12.41 -9.37
CA ALA A 309 -1.16 -10.99 -9.18
C ALA A 309 -1.32 -10.39 -10.58
N ILE A 310 -2.51 -9.86 -10.89
CA ILE A 310 -2.64 -8.95 -12.01
C ILE A 310 -1.90 -7.70 -11.57
N ASP A 311 -0.59 -7.73 -11.83
CA ASP A 311 0.35 -6.65 -11.67
C ASP A 311 0.06 -5.64 -12.77
N PHE A 312 -0.91 -4.75 -12.51
CA PHE A 312 -0.96 -3.48 -13.20
C PHE A 312 0.25 -2.71 -12.68
N GLY A 313 1.39 -2.89 -13.36
CA GLY A 313 2.70 -2.40 -12.94
C GLY A 313 2.72 -0.92 -12.54
N PRO A 314 3.83 -0.45 -11.96
CA PRO A 314 3.98 0.93 -11.54
C PRO A 314 3.60 1.89 -12.68
N PHE A 315 2.78 2.89 -12.38
CA PHE A 315 2.82 4.10 -13.18
C PHE A 315 4.19 4.73 -12.96
N ASP A 316 5.05 4.68 -13.98
CA ASP A 316 6.10 5.67 -14.13
C ASP A 316 5.39 7.00 -14.38
N VAL A 317 5.21 7.75 -13.31
CA VAL A 317 4.71 9.14 -13.34
C VAL A 317 5.72 10.06 -14.04
N GLU A 318 6.92 9.55 -14.37
CA GLU A 318 7.98 10.26 -15.12
C GLU A 318 7.94 10.03 -16.63
N SER A 319 7.17 9.07 -17.16
CA SER A 319 7.08 8.84 -18.61
C SER A 319 5.89 9.57 -19.25
N VAL A 320 5.83 10.89 -19.08
CA VAL A 320 5.10 11.79 -20.01
C VAL A 320 6.09 12.33 -21.06
N GLU A 321 7.00 11.48 -21.52
CA GLU A 321 7.72 11.71 -22.76
C GLU A 321 6.93 11.07 -23.91
N ASN A 322 6.69 11.90 -24.94
CA ASN A 322 6.06 11.61 -26.23
C ASN A 322 4.53 11.60 -26.24
N ILE A 323 3.96 12.81 -26.22
CA ILE A 323 2.71 13.08 -26.94
C ILE A 323 3.02 12.98 -28.44
N GLU A 324 3.07 11.75 -28.98
CA GLU A 324 2.78 11.53 -30.39
C GLU A 324 1.27 11.72 -30.58
N ILE A 325 0.92 12.83 -31.21
CA ILE A 325 -0.43 13.15 -31.65
C ILE A 325 -0.76 12.17 -32.78
N GLU A 326 -1.53 11.13 -32.48
CA GLU A 326 -2.17 10.32 -33.51
C GLU A 326 -3.10 11.22 -34.35
N ARG A 327 -2.66 11.54 -35.57
CA ARG A 327 -3.51 12.08 -36.62
C ARG A 327 -4.51 11.01 -37.01
N GLU A 328 -5.78 11.23 -36.70
CA GLU A 328 -6.86 10.56 -37.44
C GLU A 328 -6.83 11.06 -38.89
N ASN A 329 -6.27 10.23 -39.77
CA ASN A 329 -6.43 10.35 -41.22
C ASN A 329 -7.92 10.18 -41.54
N MET A 330 -8.63 11.28 -41.82
CA MET A 330 -9.84 11.19 -42.62
C MET A 330 -9.44 10.76 -44.04
N VAL A 331 -9.87 9.55 -44.37
CA VAL A 331 -9.81 8.95 -45.70
C VAL A 331 -10.57 9.83 -46.70
N SER A 332 -9.83 10.48 -47.58
CA SER A 332 -10.36 10.96 -48.86
C SER A 332 -10.47 9.76 -49.80
N THR A 333 -11.69 9.35 -50.12
CA THR A 333 -11.97 8.43 -51.22
C THR A 333 -11.67 9.12 -52.55
N SER A 334 -10.53 8.84 -53.16
CA SER A 334 -10.27 9.12 -54.57
C SER A 334 -10.31 7.82 -55.37
N SER A 335 -11.36 7.66 -56.17
CA SER A 335 -11.41 6.63 -57.21
C SER A 335 -10.63 7.11 -58.44
N SER A 336 -9.56 6.36 -58.72
CA SER A 336 -8.87 6.13 -60.01
C SER A 336 -9.41 6.78 -61.29
N GLY A 337 -8.50 7.37 -62.07
CA GLY A 337 -8.64 7.50 -63.52
C GLY A 337 -7.86 8.65 -64.15
N MET A 338 -6.57 8.46 -64.45
CA MET A 338 -5.87 9.17 -65.55
C MET A 338 -6.23 8.47 -66.88
N PRO A 339 -6.19 9.14 -68.06
CA PRO A 339 -4.89 9.47 -68.69
C PRO A 339 -4.82 10.80 -69.48
N ASP A 340 -3.58 11.30 -69.57
CA ASP A 340 -2.87 11.93 -70.70
C ASP A 340 -3.51 13.06 -71.54
N ASN A 341 -2.97 14.29 -71.48
CA ASN A 341 -1.94 14.80 -72.42
C ASN A 341 -1.56 16.28 -72.08
N PRO A 342 -0.36 16.78 -72.50
CA PRO A 342 0.23 18.03 -72.05
C PRO A 342 0.08 19.20 -73.04
N ASN A 343 0.54 20.37 -72.59
CA ASN A 343 0.76 21.67 -73.27
C ASN A 343 -0.38 22.70 -73.12
N ILE A 344 -0.09 23.82 -72.45
CA ILE A 344 0.21 25.12 -73.10
C ILE A 344 0.55 26.16 -72.01
N ASP A 345 1.51 27.00 -72.37
CA ASP A 345 2.19 28.06 -71.65
C ASP A 345 1.33 29.20 -71.06
N SER A 346 1.97 29.87 -70.09
CA SER A 346 2.04 31.33 -69.90
C SER A 346 0.89 32.12 -69.23
N ALA A 347 1.34 32.83 -68.19
CA ALA A 347 1.08 34.23 -67.89
C ALA A 347 -0.32 34.68 -67.41
N SER A 348 -0.31 35.22 -66.19
CA SER A 348 -0.91 36.51 -65.81
C SER A 348 -2.39 36.74 -66.16
N GLN A 349 -3.25 36.80 -65.15
CA GLN A 349 -3.86 38.05 -64.66
C GLN A 349 -5.04 37.76 -63.74
N SER A 350 -5.17 38.63 -62.76
CA SER A 350 -6.36 38.88 -61.95
C SER A 350 -7.66 38.70 -62.73
N ASN A 351 -8.58 37.91 -62.18
CA ASN A 351 -10.00 38.19 -62.33
C ASN A 351 -10.73 37.75 -61.07
N VAL A 352 -11.08 38.76 -60.28
CA VAL A 352 -12.22 38.73 -59.37
C VAL A 352 -13.46 38.29 -60.16
N PRO A 353 -14.30 37.40 -59.63
CA PRO A 353 -15.72 37.51 -59.88
C PRO A 353 -16.41 37.83 -58.57
N SER A 354 -16.93 39.05 -58.52
CA SER A 354 -17.97 39.46 -57.59
C SER A 354 -19.17 38.54 -57.78
N SER A 355 -19.41 37.62 -56.86
CA SER A 355 -20.67 36.92 -56.71
C SER A 355 -21.26 37.24 -55.34
N VAL A 356 -22.27 38.12 -55.36
CA VAL A 356 -23.38 38.24 -54.40
C VAL A 356 -23.10 37.71 -52.99
N ASN A 357 -22.76 38.63 -52.09
CA ASN A 357 -22.73 38.42 -50.65
C ASN A 357 -24.14 38.06 -50.13
N GLU A 358 -24.43 36.77 -50.02
CA GLU A 358 -25.10 36.30 -48.81
C GLU A 358 -24.01 36.14 -47.75
N ARG A 359 -23.80 37.17 -46.94
CA ARG A 359 -22.98 37.03 -45.73
C ARG A 359 -23.65 35.99 -44.85
N LYS A 360 -23.21 34.74 -44.92
CA LYS A 360 -23.50 33.76 -43.87
C LYS A 360 -22.99 34.39 -42.56
N PRO A 361 -23.81 34.44 -41.50
CA PRO A 361 -23.40 35.02 -40.23
C PRO A 361 -22.14 34.31 -39.75
N THR A 362 -21.25 35.07 -39.12
CA THR A 362 -19.98 34.53 -38.65
C THR A 362 -20.23 33.78 -37.34
N VAL A 363 -20.53 32.48 -37.42
CA VAL A 363 -20.97 31.67 -36.27
C VAL A 363 -19.83 30.80 -35.71
N ALA A 364 -19.62 30.87 -34.40
CA ALA A 364 -18.80 29.90 -33.67
C ALA A 364 -19.69 28.75 -33.19
N SER A 365 -19.39 27.53 -33.64
CA SER A 365 -20.17 26.31 -33.34
C SER A 365 -19.26 25.14 -32.92
N GLY A 366 -19.74 24.29 -32.00
CA GLY A 366 -19.01 23.12 -31.50
C GLY A 366 -17.64 23.47 -30.93
N ALA A 367 -16.58 22.83 -31.45
CA ALA A 367 -15.21 23.03 -30.98
C ALA A 367 -14.68 24.47 -31.15
N SER A 368 -15.23 25.24 -32.10
CA SER A 368 -14.84 26.65 -32.32
C SER A 368 -15.47 27.62 -31.30
N ALA A 369 -16.56 27.20 -30.65
CA ALA A 369 -17.24 27.94 -29.58
C ALA A 369 -16.59 27.75 -28.21
N ARG A 370 -15.62 26.82 -28.07
CA ARG A 370 -14.84 26.66 -26.84
C ARG A 370 -13.84 27.80 -26.64
N TYR A 371 -13.46 28.01 -25.39
CA TYR A 371 -12.32 28.86 -25.07
C TYR A 371 -11.01 28.29 -25.62
N LEU A 372 -10.05 29.16 -25.91
CA LEU A 372 -8.80 28.79 -26.56
C LEU A 372 -8.04 27.72 -25.76
N LEU A 373 -7.95 27.88 -24.43
CA LEU A 373 -7.22 26.94 -23.57
C LEU A 373 -8.00 25.65 -23.24
N ASP A 374 -9.28 25.57 -23.59
CA ASP A 374 -10.00 24.29 -23.56
C ASP A 374 -9.58 23.39 -24.73
N SER A 375 -9.10 23.97 -25.84
CA SER A 375 -8.55 23.24 -26.97
C SER A 375 -7.10 22.80 -26.71
N ALA A 376 -6.77 21.57 -27.14
CA ALA A 376 -5.39 21.09 -27.09
C ALA A 376 -4.44 21.96 -27.94
N ASP A 377 -4.90 22.41 -29.10
CA ASP A 377 -4.12 23.26 -30.00
C ASP A 377 -3.75 24.59 -29.35
N GLY A 378 -4.71 25.23 -28.68
CA GLY A 378 -4.51 26.51 -28.01
C GLY A 378 -3.56 26.41 -26.81
N ARG A 379 -3.67 25.32 -26.02
CA ARG A 379 -2.73 25.05 -24.93
C ARG A 379 -1.32 24.78 -25.45
N GLN A 380 -1.17 24.00 -26.51
CA GLN A 380 0.15 23.73 -27.09
C GLN A 380 0.79 25.01 -27.65
N ALA A 381 0.00 25.88 -28.30
CA ALA A 381 0.46 27.17 -28.79
C ALA A 381 0.95 28.07 -27.63
N LEU A 382 0.18 28.17 -26.54
CA LEU A 382 0.60 28.92 -25.36
C LEU A 382 1.83 28.29 -24.68
N LEU A 383 1.91 26.95 -24.60
CA LEU A 383 3.05 26.26 -24.02
C LEU A 383 4.32 26.56 -24.80
N ASN A 384 4.26 26.51 -26.14
CA ASN A 384 5.37 26.85 -27.01
C ASN A 384 5.82 28.31 -26.79
N ASP A 385 4.87 29.25 -26.73
CA ASP A 385 5.16 30.67 -26.47
C ASP A 385 5.83 30.89 -25.10
N LEU A 386 5.38 30.20 -24.06
CA LEU A 386 5.98 30.29 -22.72
C LEU A 386 7.38 29.66 -22.67
N LEU A 387 7.59 28.55 -23.38
CA LEU A 387 8.92 27.92 -23.51
C LEU A 387 9.88 28.82 -24.29
N GLU A 388 9.42 29.45 -25.38
CA GLU A 388 10.17 30.45 -26.14
C GLU A 388 10.58 31.62 -25.26
N LEU A 389 9.64 32.20 -24.51
CA LEU A 389 9.91 33.30 -23.59
C LEU A 389 10.89 32.90 -22.49
N ASN A 390 10.73 31.70 -21.90
CA ASN A 390 11.64 31.18 -20.88
C ASN A 390 13.06 31.01 -21.43
N ALA A 391 13.20 30.42 -22.61
CA ALA A 391 14.50 30.23 -23.26
C ALA A 391 15.19 31.56 -23.56
N PHE A 392 14.44 32.55 -24.05
CA PHE A 392 14.94 33.90 -24.24
C PHE A 392 15.44 34.52 -22.93
N LEU A 393 14.64 34.49 -21.87
CA LEU A 393 15.01 35.10 -20.58
C LEU A 393 16.23 34.43 -19.95
N GLN A 394 16.33 33.10 -20.02
CA GLN A 394 17.50 32.36 -19.53
C GLN A 394 18.77 32.77 -20.28
N ARG A 395 18.68 32.83 -21.62
CA ARG A 395 19.81 33.27 -22.43
C ARG A 395 20.20 34.71 -22.14
N PHE A 396 19.21 35.59 -21.99
CA PHE A 396 19.43 37.00 -21.65
C PHE A 396 20.05 37.16 -20.25
N GLN A 397 19.70 36.29 -19.30
CA GLN A 397 20.31 36.25 -17.97
C GLN A 397 21.78 35.81 -18.01
N GLU A 398 22.10 34.76 -18.75
CA GLU A 398 23.47 34.29 -18.96
C GLU A 398 24.34 35.41 -19.55
N ASP A 399 23.86 36.05 -20.61
CA ASP A 399 24.56 37.15 -21.28
C ASP A 399 24.83 38.34 -20.31
N LEU A 400 23.93 38.60 -19.34
CA LEU A 400 24.17 39.63 -18.31
C LEU A 400 25.19 39.22 -17.25
N LEU A 401 25.24 37.95 -16.87
CA LEU A 401 26.22 37.43 -15.91
C LEU A 401 27.62 37.43 -16.51
N GLU A 402 27.77 36.99 -17.76
CA GLU A 402 29.06 37.05 -18.49
C GLU A 402 29.63 38.48 -18.51
N ARG A 403 28.77 39.51 -18.59
CA ARG A 403 29.20 40.92 -18.57
C ARG A 403 29.72 41.35 -17.21
N LEU A 404 29.08 40.94 -16.12
CA LEU A 404 29.54 41.25 -14.76
C LEU A 404 30.90 40.61 -14.47
N ASP A 405 31.11 39.38 -14.95
CA ASP A 405 32.38 38.66 -14.80
C ASP A 405 33.51 39.35 -15.61
N ASN A 406 33.24 39.73 -16.86
CA ASN A 406 34.20 40.46 -17.71
C ASN A 406 34.56 41.84 -17.16
N GLU A 407 33.62 42.59 -16.57
CA GLU A 407 33.92 43.86 -15.91
C GLU A 407 34.82 43.69 -14.68
N SER A 408 34.67 42.57 -13.95
CA SER A 408 35.52 42.26 -12.79
C SER A 408 36.96 41.91 -13.20
N GLU A 409 37.16 41.18 -14.29
CA GLU A 409 38.49 40.86 -14.83
C GLU A 409 39.19 42.08 -15.47
N HIS A 410 38.44 42.95 -16.13
CA HIS A 410 38.97 44.19 -16.70
C HIS A 410 39.36 45.23 -15.63
N GLN A 411 38.80 45.17 -14.42
CA GLN A 411 39.24 46.01 -13.30
C GLN A 411 40.57 45.57 -12.69
N PHE A 412 40.89 44.27 -12.67
CA PHE A 412 42.22 43.78 -12.24
C PHE A 412 43.32 44.06 -13.26
N SER A 413 42.98 44.26 -14.54
CA SER A 413 43.95 44.53 -15.62
C SER A 413 44.29 46.02 -15.82
N ARG A 414 43.69 46.95 -15.06
CA ARG A 414 43.95 48.40 -15.21
C ARG A 414 45.16 48.94 -14.44
N THR A 415 45.90 48.10 -13.73
CA THR A 415 47.20 48.46 -13.13
C THR A 415 48.29 47.51 -13.58
N GLY A 416 48.87 47.76 -14.76
CA GLY A 416 50.19 47.22 -15.11
C GLY A 416 50.42 46.87 -16.58
N CYS A 417 51.03 47.83 -17.29
CA CYS A 417 52.01 47.67 -18.39
C CYS A 417 51.74 46.76 -19.61
N ASN A 418 51.86 47.39 -20.78
CA ASN A 418 52.08 46.81 -22.11
C ASN A 418 53.05 45.62 -22.12
N ALA A 419 52.61 44.45 -22.60
CA ALA A 419 53.46 43.46 -23.26
C ALA A 419 52.65 42.50 -24.13
N PHE A 420 52.99 42.46 -25.42
CA PHE A 420 52.60 41.43 -26.38
C PHE A 420 52.77 40.02 -25.81
N LYS A 421 51.69 39.22 -25.78
CA LYS A 421 51.75 37.76 -25.98
C LYS A 421 50.54 37.28 -26.77
N SER A 422 50.85 36.72 -27.93
CA SER A 422 49.97 35.89 -28.75
C SER A 422 49.90 34.50 -28.11
N SER A 423 48.70 34.05 -27.71
CA SER A 423 48.34 32.63 -27.57
C SER A 423 46.85 32.48 -27.22
N GLY A 424 46.01 32.34 -28.24
CA GLY A 424 45.01 31.26 -28.30
C GLY A 424 43.84 31.24 -27.30
N GLY A 425 43.34 32.38 -26.82
CA GLY A 425 42.00 32.47 -26.25
C GLY A 425 41.13 33.26 -27.21
N ILE A 426 40.15 32.64 -27.85
CA ILE A 426 39.09 33.35 -28.56
C ILE A 426 38.37 34.17 -27.47
N CYS A 427 38.65 35.49 -27.40
CA CYS A 427 37.75 36.43 -26.75
C CYS A 427 36.43 36.29 -27.50
N CYS A 428 35.53 35.51 -26.92
CA CYS A 428 34.13 35.46 -27.32
C CYS A 428 33.48 36.76 -26.85
N ASP A 429 33.89 37.88 -27.45
CA ASP A 429 33.03 39.06 -27.53
C ASP A 429 31.88 38.63 -28.45
N THR A 430 30.91 37.88 -27.91
CA THR A 430 29.74 37.43 -28.64
C THR A 430 29.08 38.67 -29.25
N ILE A 431 28.66 38.62 -30.51
CA ILE A 431 27.98 39.75 -31.18
C ILE A 431 26.84 40.32 -30.32
N GLN A 432 26.19 39.46 -29.52
CA GLN A 432 25.22 39.84 -28.48
C GLN A 432 25.77 40.82 -27.44
N ASN A 433 26.98 40.64 -26.91
CA ASN A 433 27.58 41.55 -25.92
C ASN A 433 27.80 42.96 -26.48
N ILE A 434 28.18 43.07 -27.76
CA ILE A 434 28.34 44.35 -28.47
C ILE A 434 26.96 45.00 -28.73
N ILE A 435 25.96 44.21 -29.10
CA ILE A 435 24.58 44.66 -29.30
C ILE A 435 24.04 45.24 -27.98
N ILE A 436 24.14 44.52 -26.86
CA ILE A 436 23.57 45.00 -25.59
C ILE A 436 24.35 46.21 -25.03
N GLN A 437 25.59 46.50 -25.45
CA GLN A 437 26.32 47.72 -25.04
C GLN A 437 25.70 49.00 -25.63
N ASN A 438 25.02 48.89 -26.77
CA ASN A 438 24.34 49.99 -27.46
C ASN A 438 22.83 50.01 -27.19
N ALA A 439 22.36 49.21 -26.22
CA ALA A 439 20.94 49.08 -25.93
C ALA A 439 20.38 50.35 -25.25
N PRO A 440 19.20 50.84 -25.65
CA PRO A 440 18.51 51.95 -24.97
C PRO A 440 18.26 51.65 -23.47
N ASN A 441 18.13 52.71 -22.66
CA ASN A 441 17.89 52.61 -21.20
C ASN A 441 16.67 51.73 -20.83
N ASP A 442 15.71 51.58 -21.74
CA ASP A 442 14.51 50.73 -21.59
C ASP A 442 14.82 49.21 -21.57
N LEU A 443 16.06 48.81 -21.88
CA LEU A 443 16.57 47.43 -21.79
C LEU A 443 17.49 47.22 -20.57
N SER A 444 17.62 48.19 -19.68
CA SER A 444 18.42 48.10 -18.46
C SER A 444 17.66 47.36 -17.35
N TYR A 445 17.77 46.04 -17.34
CA TYR A 445 17.22 45.17 -16.30
C TYR A 445 18.33 44.59 -15.42
N THR A 446 18.08 44.43 -14.13
CA THR A 446 19.02 43.74 -13.24
C THR A 446 18.87 42.23 -13.34
N SER A 447 19.93 41.47 -13.03
CA SER A 447 19.89 40.00 -13.00
C SER A 447 18.79 39.46 -12.05
N ASN A 448 18.51 40.18 -10.96
CA ASN A 448 17.44 39.83 -10.03
C ASN A 448 16.03 40.01 -10.66
N ASP A 449 15.83 41.05 -11.47
CA ASP A 449 14.54 41.29 -12.11
C ASP A 449 14.24 40.23 -13.17
N ILE A 450 15.24 39.79 -13.92
CA ILE A 450 15.10 38.70 -14.91
C ILE A 450 14.89 37.35 -14.22
N SER A 451 15.57 37.11 -13.09
CA SER A 451 15.32 35.91 -12.27
C SER A 451 13.84 35.83 -11.85
N LYS A 452 13.26 36.94 -11.39
CA LYS A 452 11.83 37.01 -11.06
C LYS A 452 10.95 36.76 -12.29
N MET A 453 11.30 37.30 -13.46
CA MET A 453 10.56 37.04 -14.70
C MET A 453 10.60 35.55 -15.09
N ILE A 454 11.75 34.90 -14.97
CA ILE A 454 11.92 33.46 -15.21
C ILE A 454 11.09 32.65 -14.22
N GLU A 455 11.07 33.03 -12.94
CA GLU A 455 10.23 32.39 -11.92
C GLU A 455 8.74 32.49 -12.28
N LEU A 456 8.26 33.66 -12.70
CA LEU A 456 6.87 33.85 -13.14
C LEU A 456 6.53 32.98 -14.37
N VAL A 457 7.43 32.89 -15.36
CA VAL A 457 7.21 32.03 -16.54
C VAL A 457 7.18 30.55 -16.14
N LYS A 458 8.09 30.12 -15.25
CA LYS A 458 8.11 28.75 -14.71
C LYS A 458 6.84 28.43 -13.91
N GLU A 459 6.34 29.37 -13.11
CA GLU A 459 5.08 29.22 -12.39
C GLU A 459 3.90 29.05 -13.37
N ALA A 460 3.86 29.85 -14.44
CA ALA A 460 2.84 29.74 -15.48
C ALA A 460 2.90 28.40 -16.23
N LEU A 461 4.10 27.93 -16.57
CA LEU A 461 4.32 26.62 -17.17
C LEU A 461 3.82 25.50 -16.26
N ASN A 462 4.21 25.50 -14.98
CA ASN A 462 3.81 24.48 -14.02
C ASN A 462 2.28 24.39 -13.85
N LYS A 463 1.58 25.54 -13.84
CA LYS A 463 0.11 25.56 -13.77
C LYS A 463 -0.54 24.90 -14.99
N LEU A 464 0.02 25.10 -16.18
CA LEU A 464 -0.50 24.56 -17.44
C LEU A 464 -0.16 23.07 -17.64
N THR A 465 0.92 22.56 -17.04
CA THR A 465 1.42 21.19 -17.21
C THR A 465 1.05 20.23 -16.07
N THR A 466 0.17 20.62 -15.15
CA THR A 466 -0.28 19.74 -14.07
C THR A 466 -0.99 18.49 -14.62
N SER A 467 -0.65 17.32 -14.06
CA SER A 467 -1.24 16.03 -14.45
C SER A 467 -2.75 16.00 -14.18
N SER A 468 -3.20 16.62 -13.09
CA SER A 468 -4.61 16.80 -12.75
C SER A 468 -5.36 17.59 -13.82
N LEU A 469 -4.84 18.73 -14.28
CA LEU A 469 -5.45 19.53 -15.34
C LEU A 469 -5.57 18.73 -16.64
N SER A 470 -4.51 18.00 -17.02
CA SER A 470 -4.51 17.15 -18.22
C SER A 470 -5.61 16.08 -18.15
N GLN A 471 -5.73 15.38 -17.03
CA GLN A 471 -6.73 14.32 -16.85
C GLN A 471 -8.16 14.88 -16.76
N LEU A 472 -8.37 16.01 -16.08
CA LEU A 472 -9.67 16.70 -16.07
C LEU A 472 -10.05 17.19 -17.49
N MET A 473 -9.08 17.59 -18.31
CA MET A 473 -9.31 17.90 -19.72
C MET A 473 -9.65 16.67 -20.56
N MET A 474 -9.06 15.52 -20.25
CA MET A 474 -9.46 14.25 -20.89
C MET A 474 -10.91 13.88 -20.56
N ILE A 475 -11.39 14.19 -19.34
CA ILE A 475 -12.82 14.03 -18.99
C ILE A 475 -13.70 14.91 -19.89
N ARG A 476 -13.29 16.16 -20.17
CA ARG A 476 -14.05 17.10 -21.01
C ARG A 476 -14.04 16.79 -22.50
N THR A 477 -13.01 16.08 -22.98
CA THR A 477 -12.79 15.85 -24.42
C THR A 477 -13.17 14.43 -24.87
N ARG A 478 -13.09 13.42 -23.99
CA ARG A 478 -13.34 12.01 -24.33
C ARG A 478 -14.50 11.42 -23.53
N ILE A 479 -15.57 11.09 -24.22
CA ILE A 479 -16.85 10.58 -23.66
C ILE A 479 -16.72 9.31 -22.79
N GLY A 480 -15.68 8.49 -22.95
CA GLY A 480 -15.47 7.27 -22.15
C GLY A 480 -14.26 7.30 -21.21
N TYR A 481 -13.61 8.45 -21.02
CA TYR A 481 -12.47 8.56 -20.10
C TYR A 481 -12.92 8.63 -18.64
N LEU A 482 -14.05 9.30 -18.37
CA LEU A 482 -14.62 9.42 -17.03
C LEU A 482 -14.92 8.04 -16.41
N ASP A 483 -15.54 7.13 -17.17
CA ASP A 483 -15.85 5.79 -16.70
C ASP A 483 -14.56 5.03 -16.36
N ARG A 484 -13.60 5.00 -17.30
CA ARG A 484 -12.30 4.35 -17.11
C ARG A 484 -11.52 4.89 -15.91
N LEU A 485 -11.55 6.20 -15.70
CA LEU A 485 -10.89 6.83 -14.56
C LEU A 485 -11.60 6.48 -13.25
N THR A 486 -12.94 6.52 -13.24
CA THR A 486 -13.75 6.14 -12.07
C THR A 486 -13.49 4.68 -11.69
N ASP A 487 -13.52 3.76 -12.65
CA ASP A 487 -13.24 2.34 -12.45
C ASP A 487 -11.84 2.13 -11.89
N ARG A 488 -10.84 2.85 -12.42
CA ARG A 488 -9.47 2.79 -11.92
C ARG A 488 -9.35 3.26 -10.47
N LEU A 489 -10.01 4.37 -10.10
CA LEU A 489 -10.00 4.87 -8.72
C LEU A 489 -10.67 3.88 -7.76
N LEU A 490 -11.80 3.30 -8.17
CA LEU A 490 -12.48 2.24 -7.43
C LEU A 490 -11.62 0.99 -7.30
N ASP A 491 -10.87 0.62 -8.33
CA ASP A 491 -9.93 -0.51 -8.30
C ASP A 491 -8.81 -0.28 -7.29
N TYR A 492 -8.22 0.92 -7.22
CA TYR A 492 -7.22 1.23 -6.19
C TYR A 492 -7.81 1.07 -4.78
N ARG A 493 -9.04 1.57 -4.54
CA ARG A 493 -9.73 1.43 -3.26
C ARG A 493 -9.99 -0.05 -2.93
N ARG A 494 -10.50 -0.81 -3.90
CA ARG A 494 -10.75 -2.25 -3.75
C ARG A 494 -9.47 -3.02 -3.44
N GLN A 495 -8.36 -2.69 -4.09
CA GLN A 495 -7.08 -3.33 -3.83
C GLN A 495 -6.58 -3.07 -2.41
N VAL A 496 -6.73 -1.86 -1.90
CA VAL A 496 -6.39 -1.52 -0.50
C VAL A 496 -7.26 -2.34 0.46
N GLU A 497 -8.58 -2.40 0.22
CA GLU A 497 -9.50 -3.17 1.04
C GLU A 497 -9.17 -4.67 1.05
N LEU A 498 -8.84 -5.25 -0.11
CA LEU A 498 -8.43 -6.66 -0.23
C LEU A 498 -7.14 -6.97 0.53
N VAL A 499 -6.15 -6.08 0.49
CA VAL A 499 -4.91 -6.28 1.27
C VAL A 499 -5.21 -6.11 2.76
N ARG A 500 -6.08 -5.17 3.14
CA ARG A 500 -6.49 -4.96 4.53
C ARG A 500 -7.21 -6.18 5.11
N THR A 501 -8.12 -6.79 4.35
CA THR A 501 -8.80 -8.03 4.78
C THR A 501 -7.81 -9.18 4.93
N ARG A 502 -6.84 -9.33 4.02
CA ARG A 502 -5.76 -10.33 4.15
C ARG A 502 -4.90 -10.10 5.40
N CYS A 503 -4.50 -8.86 5.69
CA CYS A 503 -3.79 -8.53 6.93
C CYS A 503 -4.61 -8.92 8.16
N SER A 504 -5.91 -8.61 8.17
CA SER A 504 -6.82 -8.98 9.27
C SER A 504 -6.95 -10.49 9.44
N GLN A 505 -7.04 -11.25 8.33
CA GLN A 505 -7.08 -12.72 8.37
C GLN A 505 -5.77 -13.30 8.93
N THR A 506 -4.62 -12.84 8.47
CA THR A 506 -3.31 -13.27 9.00
C THR A 506 -3.19 -12.94 10.48
N GLN A 507 -3.67 -11.77 10.93
CA GLN A 507 -3.70 -11.41 12.34
C GLN A 507 -4.55 -12.38 13.17
N LYS A 508 -5.76 -12.73 12.69
CA LYS A 508 -6.62 -13.74 13.36
C LYS A 508 -5.93 -15.11 13.47
N LEU A 509 -5.19 -15.52 12.44
CA LEU A 509 -4.41 -16.76 12.46
C LEU A 509 -3.30 -16.71 13.52
N ILE A 510 -2.61 -15.56 13.64
CA ILE A 510 -1.61 -15.34 14.69
C ILE A 510 -2.24 -15.43 16.07
N ASP A 511 -3.37 -14.77 16.29
CA ASP A 511 -4.06 -14.77 17.58
C ASP A 511 -4.50 -16.19 17.97
N LYS A 512 -5.06 -16.95 17.02
CA LYS A 512 -5.39 -18.37 17.22
C LYS A 512 -4.17 -19.22 17.56
N ALA A 513 -3.08 -19.07 16.82
CA ALA A 513 -1.85 -19.82 17.07
C ALA A 513 -1.21 -19.48 18.42
N LEU A 514 -1.34 -18.22 18.87
CA LEU A 514 -0.88 -17.77 20.19
C LEU A 514 -1.72 -18.42 21.31
N MET A 515 -3.04 -18.45 21.18
CA MET A 515 -3.92 -19.13 22.14
C MET A 515 -3.59 -20.62 22.25
N GLU A 516 -3.42 -21.31 21.12
CA GLU A 516 -3.05 -22.73 21.09
C GLU A 516 -1.66 -22.97 21.70
N GLN A 517 -0.71 -22.05 21.48
CA GLN A 517 0.60 -22.12 22.13
C GLN A 517 0.50 -21.92 23.65
N GLN A 518 -0.32 -20.98 24.11
CA GLN A 518 -0.53 -20.71 25.53
C GLN A 518 -1.17 -21.91 26.24
N GLU A 519 -2.16 -22.55 25.63
CA GLU A 519 -2.78 -23.77 26.15
C GLU A 519 -1.75 -24.91 26.31
N LYS A 520 -0.84 -25.05 25.34
CA LYS A 520 0.16 -26.13 25.38
C LYS A 520 1.29 -25.82 26.36
N THR A 521 1.63 -24.55 26.57
CA THR A 521 2.61 -24.17 27.60
C THR A 521 2.06 -24.36 29.01
N THR A 522 0.77 -24.09 29.25
CA THR A 522 0.13 -24.39 30.54
C THR A 522 0.03 -25.90 30.78
N GLN A 523 -0.35 -26.69 29.76
CA GLN A 523 -0.32 -28.16 29.83
C GLN A 523 1.09 -28.67 30.14
N LEU A 524 2.12 -28.14 29.49
CA LEU A 524 3.51 -28.50 29.78
C LEU A 524 3.90 -28.18 31.23
N ALA A 525 3.46 -27.03 31.78
CA ALA A 525 3.71 -26.69 33.17
C ALA A 525 3.00 -27.66 34.14
N GLN A 526 1.76 -28.06 33.83
CA GLN A 526 1.02 -29.08 34.59
C GLN A 526 1.74 -30.44 34.56
N LEU A 527 2.15 -30.92 33.38
CA LEU A 527 2.88 -32.18 33.24
C LEU A 527 4.19 -32.19 34.03
N LYS A 528 4.94 -31.08 34.03
CA LYS A 528 6.15 -30.93 34.86
C LYS A 528 5.84 -31.00 36.36
N ASN A 529 4.77 -30.35 36.79
CA ASN A 529 4.35 -30.38 38.20
C ASN A 529 3.89 -31.80 38.61
N CYS A 530 3.17 -32.50 37.74
CA CYS A 530 2.78 -33.90 37.95
C CYS A 530 4.01 -34.80 38.07
N CYS A 531 5.00 -34.65 37.18
CA CYS A 531 6.24 -35.40 37.25
C CYS A 531 7.01 -35.13 38.56
N LYS A 532 7.08 -33.87 39.03
CA LYS A 532 7.70 -33.52 40.31
C LYS A 532 7.02 -34.18 41.51
N LYS A 533 5.67 -34.20 41.53
CA LYS A 533 4.89 -34.86 42.59
C LYS A 533 5.16 -36.36 42.65
N LEU A 534 5.23 -37.03 41.50
CA LEU A 534 5.52 -38.46 41.44
C LEU A 534 6.95 -38.77 41.89
N VAL A 535 7.92 -37.95 41.49
CA VAL A 535 9.31 -38.09 41.91
C VAL A 535 9.44 -37.94 43.41
N SER A 536 8.86 -36.89 44.02
CA SER A 536 8.90 -36.72 45.48
C SER A 536 8.25 -37.89 46.21
N PHE A 537 7.11 -38.37 45.70
CA PHE A 537 6.43 -39.54 46.27
C PHE A 537 7.32 -40.80 46.22
N LEU A 538 7.96 -41.06 45.09
CA LEU A 538 8.82 -42.24 44.92
C LEU A 538 10.13 -42.12 45.74
N GLU A 539 10.71 -40.93 45.85
CA GLU A 539 11.87 -40.66 46.71
C GLU A 539 11.55 -40.92 48.19
N ASP A 540 10.41 -40.45 48.67
CA ASP A 540 9.97 -40.66 50.05
C ASP A 540 9.73 -42.14 50.37
N GLU A 541 9.01 -42.84 49.49
CA GLU A 541 8.70 -44.27 49.65
C GLU A 541 9.96 -45.14 49.56
N LEU A 542 10.85 -44.89 48.60
CA LEU A 542 12.10 -45.63 48.48
C LEU A 542 13.07 -45.31 49.61
N SER A 543 13.07 -44.08 50.12
CA SER A 543 13.90 -43.71 51.28
C SER A 543 13.47 -44.45 52.53
N ARG A 544 12.15 -44.66 52.72
CA ARG A 544 11.62 -45.50 53.81
C ARG A 544 12.00 -46.98 53.64
N ILE A 545 11.88 -47.53 52.43
CA ILE A 545 12.20 -48.95 52.16
C ILE A 545 13.70 -49.22 52.31
N CYS A 546 14.55 -48.28 51.88
CA CYS A 546 16.00 -48.45 51.89
C CYS A 546 16.68 -47.97 53.18
N ASN A 547 15.94 -47.36 54.12
CA ASN A 547 16.46 -46.68 55.32
C ASN A 547 17.62 -45.72 55.00
N ARG A 548 17.57 -45.06 53.84
CA ARG A 548 18.62 -44.19 53.30
C ARG A 548 18.01 -43.21 52.32
N GLN A 549 18.52 -41.98 52.28
CA GLN A 549 18.05 -40.96 51.34
C GLN A 549 18.23 -41.45 49.89
N VAL A 550 17.16 -41.43 49.12
CA VAL A 550 17.12 -41.73 47.69
C VAL A 550 16.86 -40.44 46.92
N GLN A 551 17.61 -40.24 45.84
CA GLN A 551 17.41 -39.13 44.91
C GLN A 551 17.34 -39.70 43.50
N ILE A 552 16.26 -39.39 42.79
CA ILE A 552 16.12 -39.77 41.40
C ILE A 552 16.92 -38.74 40.58
N THR A 553 17.54 -39.14 39.49
CA THR A 553 18.24 -38.25 38.54
C THR A 553 17.88 -38.59 37.09
N GLY A 554 18.20 -37.73 36.13
CA GLY A 554 18.04 -38.00 34.69
C GLY A 554 17.00 -37.11 34.01
N GLN A 555 16.23 -37.66 33.07
CA GLN A 555 15.39 -36.90 32.12
C GLN A 555 14.36 -35.97 32.78
N PHE A 556 13.94 -36.27 34.01
CA PHE A 556 13.03 -35.40 34.75
C PHE A 556 13.73 -34.18 35.39
N CYS A 557 15.06 -34.20 35.56
CA CYS A 557 15.82 -33.05 36.07
C CYS A 557 15.97 -31.95 35.01
N ASP A 558 15.93 -32.33 33.73
CA ASP A 558 16.00 -31.42 32.57
C ASP A 558 14.61 -30.85 32.18
N LEU A 559 13.58 -31.06 33.03
CA LEU A 559 12.20 -30.72 32.72
C LEU A 559 11.91 -29.23 32.75
#